data_AF-A0A2K3YVX9-F1
#
_entry.id   AF-A0A2K3YVX9-F1
#
_cell.length_a   1.000
_cell.length_b   1.000
_cell.length_c   1.000
_cell.angle_alpha   90.00
_cell.angle_beta   90.00
_cell.angle_gamma   90.00
#
_symmetry.space_group_name_H-M   'P 1'
#
loop_
_entity.id
_entity.type
_entity.pdbx_description
1 polymer ?
#
loop_
_entity_poly.entity_id
_entity_poly.type
_entity_poly.pdbx_seq_one_letter_code
_entity_poly.pdbx_strand_id
1 'polypeptide(L)' 'MYKSYWLSLFNFKGVSKVSDLIICLMINIVILALINLVDIIVPVSIENVIVVIYYIVLFAMILPTVALLFRVWNGYKIR' A
#
# COMPACT_ATOMS: atom_id res chain seq x y z
N MET A 1 7.56 1.73 11.98
CA MET A 1 6.25 1.07 11.78
C MET A 1 5.95 0.83 10.29
N TYR A 2 5.90 1.84 9.42
CA TYR A 2 5.70 1.62 7.96
C TYR A 2 6.89 0.97 7.26
N LYS A 3 8.13 1.37 7.56
CA LYS A 3 9.35 0.77 6.98
C LYS A 3 9.48 -0.74 7.26
N SER A 4 9.11 -1.16 8.47
CA SER A 4 9.04 -2.58 8.85
C SER A 4 7.90 -3.34 8.15
N TYR A 5 6.83 -2.65 7.72
CA TYR A 5 5.79 -3.25 6.89
C TYR A 5 6.32 -3.55 5.49
N TRP A 6 6.99 -2.59 4.85
CA TRP A 6 7.61 -2.78 3.54
C TRP A 6 8.72 -3.84 3.58
N LEU A 7 9.56 -3.84 4.61
CA LEU A 7 10.60 -4.87 4.76
C LEU A 7 10.05 -6.27 5.02
N SER A 8 8.80 -6.38 5.49
CA SER A 8 8.15 -7.67 5.73
C SER A 8 7.13 -8.03 4.65
N LEU A 9 7.09 -7.36 3.51
CA LEU A 9 6.11 -7.59 2.42
C LEU A 9 5.87 -9.06 2.08
N PHE A 10 6.93 -9.87 2.07
CA PHE A 10 6.85 -11.28 1.69
C PHE A 10 6.65 -12.25 2.86
N ASN A 11 6.54 -11.74 4.09
CA ASN A 11 6.24 -12.58 5.24
C ASN A 11 4.72 -12.76 5.38
N PHE A 12 4.18 -13.83 4.82
CA PHE A 12 2.75 -14.16 4.91
C PHE A 12 2.38 -15.00 6.14
N LYS A 13 3.36 -15.52 6.88
CA LYS A 13 3.15 -16.45 8.01
C LYS A 13 2.97 -15.75 9.37
N GLY A 14 3.21 -14.44 9.44
CA GLY A 14 3.04 -13.67 10.66
C GLY A 14 1.57 -13.50 11.08
N VAL A 15 1.37 -12.94 12.27
CA VAL A 15 0.05 -12.51 12.78
C VAL A 15 0.07 -10.99 12.93
N SER A 16 -0.98 -10.32 12.47
CA SER A 16 -1.14 -8.86 12.57
C SER A 16 -2.53 -8.51 13.06
N LYS A 17 -2.67 -7.34 13.69
CA LYS A 17 -3.97 -6.86 14.19
C LYS A 17 -4.76 -6.22 13.05
N VAL A 18 -6.08 -6.20 13.15
CA VAL A 18 -6.93 -5.46 12.21
C VAL A 18 -6.57 -3.97 12.17
N SER A 19 -6.16 -3.40 13.30
CA SER A 19 -5.67 -2.01 13.36
C SER A 19 -4.47 -1.76 12.43
N ASP A 20 -3.61 -2.75 12.23
CA ASP A 20 -2.45 -2.64 11.34
C ASP A 20 -2.87 -2.56 9.87
N LEU A 21 -3.90 -3.34 9.49
CA LEU A 21 -4.51 -3.27 8.16
C LEU A 21 -5.17 -1.91 7.93
N ILE A 22 -5.89 -1.38 8.91
CA ILE A 22 -6.53 -0.06 8.81
C ILE A 22 -5.47 1.05 8.63
N ILE A 23 -4.38 1.01 9.40
CA ILE A 23 -3.27 1.96 9.26
C ILE A 23 -2.65 1.87 7.87
N CYS A 24 -2.45 0.66 7.33
CA CYS A 24 -1.94 0.47 5.97
C CYS A 24 -2.87 1.07 4.92
N LEU A 25 -4.17 0.83 5.02
CA LEU A 25 -5.17 1.40 4.11
C LEU A 25 -5.21 2.93 4.18
N MET A 26 -5.12 3.51 5.39
CA MET A 26 -5.04 4.96 5.56
C MET A 26 -3.80 5.57 4.88
N ILE A 27 -2.63 4.96 5.07
CA ILE A 27 -1.40 5.42 4.41
C ILE A 27 -1.53 5.30 2.89
N ASN A 28 -2.16 4.23 2.41
CA ASN A 28 -2.41 4.07 0.99
C ASN A 28 -3.32 5.18 0.43
N ILE A 29 -4.39 5.54 1.15
CA ILE A 29 -5.25 6.66 0.76
C ILE A 29 -4.48 7.98 0.71
N VAL A 30 -3.60 8.23 1.68
CA VAL A 30 -2.76 9.44 1.70
C VAL A 30 -1.82 9.48 0.48
N ILE A 31 -1.18 8.37 0.14
CA ILE A 31 -0.32 8.28 -1.06
C ILE A 31 -1.13 8.56 -2.32
N LEU A 32 -2.32 7.97 -2.46
CA LEU A 32 -3.21 8.22 -3.60
C LEU A 32 -3.61 9.69 -3.69
N ALA A 33 -3.96 10.33 -2.58
CA ALA A 33 -4.29 11.75 -2.55
C ALA A 33 -3.10 12.62 -3.01
N LEU A 34 -1.89 12.30 -2.56
CA LEU A 34 -0.67 13.02 -2.97
C LEU A 34 -0.39 12.88 -4.46
N ILE A 35 -0.59 11.70 -5.06
CA ILE A 35 -0.36 11.51 -6.50
C ILE A 35 -1.39 12.27 -7.33
N ASN A 36 -2.67 12.24 -6.95
CA ASN A 36 -3.70 13.04 -7.64
C ASN A 36 -3.42 14.55 -7.55
N LEU A 37 -2.77 15.04 -6.48
CA LEU A 37 -2.33 16.42 -6.39
C LEU A 37 -1.17 16.75 -7.35
N VAL A 38 -0.32 15.77 -7.65
CA VAL A 38 0.78 15.94 -8.62
C VAL A 38 0.23 16.11 -10.04
N ASP A 39 -0.84 15.38 -10.39
CA ASP A 39 -1.46 15.47 -11.72
C ASP A 39 -2.00 16.87 -12.05
N ILE A 40 -2.37 17.67 -11.04
CA ILE A 40 -2.85 19.05 -11.23
C ILE A 40 -1.75 19.99 -11.75
N ILE A 41 -0.49 19.71 -11.42
CA ILE A 41 0.64 20.64 -11.65
C ILE A 41 1.44 20.23 -12.90
N VAL A 42 1.24 19.01 -13.39
CA VAL A 42 2.13 18.40 -14.36
C VAL A 42 1.72 18.76 -15.80
N PRO A 43 2.67 19.13 -16.66
CA PRO A 43 2.40 19.39 -18.06
C PRO A 43 2.12 18.10 -18.84
N VAL A 44 1.18 18.17 -19.79
CA VAL A 44 0.70 17.08 -20.65
C VAL A 44 1.83 16.31 -21.36
N SER A 45 2.97 16.96 -21.63
CA SER A 45 4.12 16.34 -22.31
C SER A 45 4.76 15.18 -21.54
N ILE A 46 4.60 15.12 -20.22
CA ILE A 46 5.14 14.04 -19.37
C ILE A 46 4.05 13.19 -18.70
N GLU A 47 2.78 13.42 -19.04
CA GLU A 47 1.61 12.73 -18.48
C GLU A 47 1.77 11.20 -18.54
N ASN A 48 2.21 10.67 -19.69
CA ASN A 48 2.45 9.23 -19.85
C ASN A 48 3.46 8.66 -18.85
N VAL A 49 4.51 9.41 -18.51
CA VAL A 49 5.51 8.98 -17.53
C VAL A 49 4.91 8.95 -16.13
N ILE A 50 4.09 9.95 -15.79
CA ILE A 50 3.44 10.03 -14.49
C ILE A 50 2.39 8.93 -14.33
N VAL A 51 1.59 8.68 -15.36
CA VAL A 51 0.60 7.60 -15.36
C VAL A 51 1.26 6.23 -15.15
N VAL A 52 2.42 5.98 -15.77
CA VAL A 52 3.20 4.75 -15.53
C VAL A 52 3.67 4.67 -14.08
N ILE A 53 4.21 5.75 -13.52
CA ILE A 53 4.65 5.80 -12.12
C ILE A 53 3.44 5.56 -11.19
N TYR A 54 2.29 6.17 -11.47
CA TYR A 54 1.05 5.97 -10.74
C TYR A 54 0.67 4.49 -10.69
N TYR A 55 0.65 3.79 -11.83
CA TYR A 55 0.35 2.37 -11.87
C TYR A 55 1.36 1.51 -11.11
N ILE A 56 2.65 1.84 -11.17
CA ILE A 56 3.70 1.15 -10.39
C ILE A 56 3.45 1.32 -8.89
N VAL A 57 3.14 2.53 -8.44
CA VAL A 57 2.85 2.82 -7.03
C VAL A 57 1.59 2.08 -6.58
N LEU A 58 0.53 2.11 -7.38
CA LEU A 58 -0.70 1.35 -7.14
C LEU A 58 -0.42 -0.14 -6.94
N PHE A 59 0.37 -0.73 -7.86
CA PHE A 59 0.76 -2.14 -7.76
C PHE A 59 1.58 -2.41 -6.48
N ALA A 60 2.54 -1.54 -6.17
CA ALA A 60 3.36 -1.67 -4.98
C ALA A 60 2.53 -1.61 -3.68
N MET A 61 1.42 -0.87 -3.66
CA MET A 61 0.53 -0.73 -2.49
C MET A 61 -0.41 -1.93 -2.29
N ILE A 62 -0.68 -2.71 -3.34
CA ILE A 62 -1.45 -3.96 -3.25
C ILE A 62 -0.67 -5.00 -2.45
N LEU A 63 0.64 -5.13 -2.67
CA LEU A 63 1.50 -6.11 -2.00
C LEU A 63 1.42 -6.07 -0.46
N PRO A 64 1.62 -4.91 0.23
CA PRO A 64 1.52 -4.86 1.69
C PRO A 64 0.11 -5.10 2.18
N THR A 65 -0.90 -4.68 1.42
CA THR A 65 -2.31 -4.87 1.76
C THR A 65 -2.68 -6.35 1.76
N VAL A 66 -2.28 -7.09 0.71
CA VAL A 66 -2.47 -8.53 0.59
C VAL A 66 -1.72 -9.27 1.70
N ALA A 67 -0.45 -8.92 1.95
CA ALA A 67 0.33 -9.54 3.01
C ALA A 67 -0.32 -9.35 4.39
N LEU A 68 -0.81 -8.15 4.69
CA LEU A 68 -1.52 -7.87 5.94
C LEU A 68 -2.85 -8.61 6.06
N LEU A 69 -3.61 -8.72 4.97
CA LEU A 69 -4.85 -9.50 4.93
C LEU A 69 -4.59 -10.97 5.33
N PHE A 70 -3.57 -11.60 4.77
CA PHE A 70 -3.19 -12.96 5.13
C PHE A 70 -2.75 -13.08 6.60
N ARG A 71 -2.00 -12.12 7.13
CA ARG A 71 -1.56 -12.13 8.54
C ARG A 71 -2.72 -11.93 9.52
N VAL A 72 -3.66 -11.06 9.18
CA VAL A 72 -4.88 -10.84 9.97
C VAL A 72 -5.72 -12.12 9.95
N TRP A 73 -5.91 -12.73 8.78
CA TRP A 73 -6.62 -14.01 8.63
C TRP A 73 -5.98 -15.13 9.46
N ASN A 74 -4.66 -15.28 9.40
CA ASN A 74 -3.93 -16.24 10.23
C ASN A 74 -4.12 -15.97 11.73
N GLY A 75 -4.15 -14.69 12.13
CA GLY A 75 -4.46 -14.29 13.51
C GLY A 75 -5.85 -14.69 13.98
N TYR A 76 -6.85 -14.62 13.10
CA TYR A 76 -8.20 -15.09 13.39
C TYR A 76 -8.30 -16.62 13.48
N LYS A 77 -7.48 -17.36 12.72
CA LYS A 77 -7.46 -18.84 12.76
C LYS A 77 -6.80 -19.41 14.01
N ILE A 78 -5.90 -18.65 14.64
CA ILE A 78 -5.12 -19.07 15.82
C ILE A 78 -5.82 -18.70 17.14
N ARG A 79 -6.78 -17.76 17.11
CA ARG A 79 -7.64 -17.42 18.25
C ARG A 79 -8.88 -18.30 18.29
#